data_AF-A0A347U9C4-F1
#
_entry.id   AF-A0A347U9C4-F1
#
_cell.length_a   1.000
_cell.length_b   1.000
_cell.length_c   1.000
_cell.angle_alpha   90.00
_cell.angle_beta   90.00
_cell.angle_gamma   90.00
#
_symmetry.space_group_name_H-M   'P 1'
#
loop_
_entity.id
_entity.type
_entity.pdbx_description
1 polymer ?
#
loop_
_entity_poly.entity_id
_entity_poly.type
_entity_poly.pdbx_seq_one_letter_code
_entity_poly.pdbx_strand_id
1 'polypeptide(L)'
;MNKNRILVLSDLKDFTKIVAQKAIFLAKKYENEMDVLHVEDESFLKFFKEKTECSLNNSKEILKSIYKDEAKVFSKCGDFIKTVKEHIKENNISLVIVGFKRERTLFEDIFNGSNLSSIIRKVELPVLVVKTEDKPIYKNILIPTDLSKASKKNIEYLTTMFPEANFHIEHYYKAFFEDRVKLYGFNDEEAHDFVDFYEQEAQKDLGNFVKSLEIPKETKLFVKTKKYIDIKSMVDESIEYKTIDLLSLSVGTSLSIFSFDLLEHSTKDVIIYRIDEDEIA
;
A
#
# COMPACT_ATOMS: atom_id res chain seq x y z
N MET A 1 9.52 -4.96 21.29
CA MET A 1 9.18 -3.53 21.44
C MET A 1 8.09 -3.25 20.42
N ASN A 2 6.88 -2.87 20.85
CA ASN A 2 5.83 -2.49 19.91
C ASN A 2 6.31 -1.28 19.11
N LYS A 3 6.42 -1.44 17.78
CA LYS A 3 6.85 -0.38 16.88
C LYS A 3 5.69 0.61 16.72
N ASN A 4 5.68 1.67 17.53
CA ASN A 4 4.62 2.69 17.54
C ASN A 4 5.08 4.01 16.90
N ARG A 5 5.99 3.97 15.92
CA ARG A 5 6.50 5.17 15.27
C ARG A 5 6.30 5.10 13.75
N ILE A 6 5.68 6.13 13.19
CA ILE A 6 5.48 6.28 11.75
C ILE A 6 6.46 7.30 11.17
N LEU A 7 6.85 7.12 9.91
CA LEU A 7 7.75 8.02 9.19
C LEU A 7 7.01 8.66 8.03
N VAL A 8 6.96 9.99 7.98
CA VAL A 8 6.48 10.73 6.81
C VAL A 8 7.68 11.20 5.99
N LEU A 9 7.72 10.86 4.71
CA LEU A 9 8.71 11.38 3.79
C LEU A 9 8.13 12.59 3.05
N SER A 10 8.84 13.71 3.13
CA SER A 10 8.39 14.99 2.56
C SER A 10 9.30 15.43 1.43
N ASP A 11 8.70 15.82 0.31
CA ASP A 11 9.37 16.48 -0.82
C ASP A 11 9.26 18.02 -0.78
N LEU A 12 8.59 18.57 0.24
CA LEU A 12 8.31 20.00 0.43
C LEU A 12 7.48 20.66 -0.67
N LYS A 13 6.82 19.87 -1.53
CA LYS A 13 5.96 20.37 -2.60
C LYS A 13 4.52 20.62 -2.13
N ASP A 14 3.69 21.15 -3.03
CA ASP A 14 2.31 21.59 -2.81
C ASP A 14 1.42 20.58 -2.08
N PHE A 15 1.70 19.27 -2.19
CA PHE A 15 0.93 18.20 -1.56
C PHE A 15 1.34 17.88 -0.11
N THR A 16 2.45 18.44 0.37
CA THR A 16 3.03 18.19 1.71
C THR A 16 2.04 18.49 2.84
N LYS A 17 1.23 19.54 2.71
CA LYS A 17 0.25 19.92 3.74
C LYS A 17 -0.87 18.90 3.91
N ILE A 18 -1.34 18.32 2.80
CA ILE A 18 -2.39 17.28 2.81
C ILE A 18 -1.84 16.02 3.46
N VAL A 19 -0.62 15.61 3.08
CA VAL A 19 0.07 14.47 3.69
C VAL A 19 0.24 14.68 5.20
N ALA A 20 0.68 15.87 5.61
CA ALA A 20 0.86 16.21 7.02
C ALA A 20 -0.44 16.10 7.81
N GLN A 21 -1.54 16.66 7.29
CA GLN A 21 -2.86 16.57 7.93
C GLN A 21 -3.30 15.12 8.12
N LYS A 22 -3.13 14.27 7.10
CA LYS A 22 -3.50 12.85 7.19
C LYS A 22 -2.60 12.08 8.17
N ALA A 23 -1.30 12.30 8.11
CA ALA A 23 -0.33 11.64 8.97
C ALA A 23 -0.54 12.00 10.45
N ILE A 24 -0.76 13.29 10.76
CA ILE A 24 -1.07 13.75 12.13
C ILE A 24 -2.35 13.08 12.65
N PHE A 25 -3.39 13.00 11.82
CA PHE A 25 -4.63 12.34 12.22
C PHE A 25 -4.40 10.86 12.55
N LEU A 26 -3.69 10.13 11.69
CA LEU A 26 -3.41 8.70 11.90
C LEU A 26 -2.52 8.48 13.12
N ALA A 27 -1.49 9.32 13.31
CA ALA A 27 -0.62 9.29 14.47
C ALA A 27 -1.41 9.45 15.76
N LYS A 28 -2.30 10.45 15.85
CA LYS A 28 -3.16 10.67 17.01
C LYS A 28 -4.16 9.56 17.23
N LYS A 29 -4.84 9.11 16.17
CA LYS A 29 -5.88 8.07 16.27
C LYS A 29 -5.32 6.77 16.83
N TYR A 30 -4.11 6.39 16.41
CA TYR A 30 -3.49 5.13 16.78
C TYR A 30 -2.35 5.28 17.78
N GLU A 31 -2.27 6.43 18.47
CA GLU A 31 -1.27 6.75 19.51
C GLU A 31 0.19 6.46 19.07
N ASN A 32 0.49 6.74 17.81
CA ASN A 32 1.83 6.59 17.26
C ASN A 32 2.64 7.89 17.38
N GLU A 33 3.91 7.74 17.72
CA GLU A 33 4.88 8.81 17.51
C GLU A 33 5.13 9.01 16.01
N MET A 34 5.54 10.21 15.61
CA MET A 34 5.75 10.53 14.21
C MET A 34 7.09 11.22 13.98
N ASP A 35 7.81 10.74 12.98
CA ASP A 35 8.97 11.40 12.40
C ASP A 35 8.60 11.95 11.03
N VAL A 36 9.17 13.10 10.68
CA VAL A 36 9.12 13.66 9.32
C VAL A 36 10.54 13.79 8.82
N LEU A 37 10.83 13.20 7.67
CA LEU A 37 12.15 13.22 7.06
C LEU A 37 12.08 13.84 5.67
N HIS A 38 12.88 14.88 5.48
CA HIS A 38 13.27 15.37 4.17
C HIS A 38 14.71 14.94 3.87
N VAL A 39 14.95 14.48 2.65
CA VAL A 39 16.28 14.12 2.18
C VAL A 39 16.62 14.95 0.95
N GLU A 40 17.62 15.81 1.08
CA GLU A 40 18.20 16.56 -0.02
C GLU A 40 19.23 15.68 -0.75
N ASP A 41 19.26 15.74 -2.09
CA ASP A 41 20.14 14.90 -2.91
C ASP A 41 21.62 15.31 -2.75
N GLU A 42 22.53 14.32 -2.72
CA GLU A 42 23.97 14.56 -2.54
C GLU A 42 24.60 15.38 -3.70
N SER A 43 24.01 15.38 -4.89
CA SER A 43 24.42 16.26 -6.00
C SER A 43 24.24 17.74 -5.66
N PHE A 44 23.23 18.08 -4.84
CA PHE A 44 22.98 19.44 -4.35
C PHE A 44 24.09 19.91 -3.42
N LEU A 45 24.55 19.02 -2.52
CA LEU A 45 25.72 19.20 -1.65
C LEU A 45 26.99 19.51 -2.46
N LYS A 46 27.23 18.74 -3.54
CA LYS A 46 28.44 18.90 -4.37
C LYS A 46 28.47 20.25 -5.08
N PHE A 47 27.30 20.77 -5.45
CA PHE A 47 27.17 22.04 -6.15
C PHE A 47 27.20 23.26 -5.21
N PHE A 48 26.57 23.18 -4.04
CA PHE A 48 26.37 24.32 -3.14
C PHE A 48 27.06 24.17 -1.77
N LYS A 49 28.23 23.51 -1.68
CA LYS A 49 28.91 23.14 -0.41
C LYS A 49 28.73 24.11 0.77
N GLU A 50 28.87 25.42 0.56
CA GLU A 50 28.73 26.46 1.61
C GLU A 50 27.28 26.77 2.05
N LYS A 51 26.26 26.46 1.25
CA LYS A 51 24.84 26.74 1.53
C LYS A 51 24.05 25.55 2.02
N THR A 52 24.65 24.35 2.07
CA THR A 52 23.91 23.13 2.39
C THR A 52 23.32 23.15 3.80
N GLU A 53 24.07 23.62 4.79
CA GLU A 53 23.57 23.72 6.17
C GLU A 53 22.39 24.72 6.27
N CYS A 54 22.48 25.83 5.54
CA CYS A 54 21.39 26.81 5.44
C CYS A 54 20.15 26.20 4.75
N SER A 55 20.34 25.43 3.68
CA SER A 55 19.26 24.70 2.98
C SER A 55 18.54 23.73 3.92
N LEU A 56 19.31 22.86 4.59
CA LEU A 56 18.77 21.87 5.54
C LEU A 56 18.00 22.53 6.69
N ASN A 57 18.52 23.63 7.22
CA ASN A 57 17.85 24.41 8.26
C ASN A 57 16.53 25.02 7.75
N ASN A 58 16.53 25.61 6.55
CA ASN A 58 15.30 26.15 5.95
C ASN A 58 14.26 25.06 5.72
N SER A 59 14.65 23.93 5.13
CA SER A 59 13.80 22.75 4.93
C SER A 59 13.19 22.27 6.25
N LYS A 60 14.00 22.23 7.32
CA LYS A 60 13.57 21.86 8.67
C LYS A 60 12.57 22.86 9.26
N GLU A 61 12.80 24.15 9.13
CA GLU A 61 11.88 25.18 9.64
C GLU A 61 10.53 25.18 8.89
N ILE A 62 10.53 24.96 7.57
CA ILE A 62 9.29 24.79 6.80
C ILE A 62 8.48 23.61 7.36
N LEU A 63 9.12 22.46 7.57
CA LEU A 63 8.45 21.29 8.13
C LEU A 63 7.96 21.50 9.56
N LYS A 64 8.75 22.14 10.42
CA LYS A 64 8.31 22.50 11.76
C LYS A 64 7.07 23.40 11.72
N SER A 65 6.97 24.31 10.77
CA SER A 65 5.77 25.16 10.63
C SER A 65 4.52 24.36 10.25
N ILE A 66 4.69 23.30 9.46
CA ILE A 66 3.60 22.44 8.97
C ILE A 66 3.16 21.44 10.05
N TYR A 67 4.12 20.77 10.69
CA TYR A 67 3.87 19.68 11.64
C TYR A 67 3.82 20.14 13.11
N LYS A 68 4.34 21.34 13.42
CA LYS A 68 4.39 21.90 14.77
C LYS A 68 5.03 20.90 15.75
N ASP A 69 4.40 20.70 16.91
CA ASP A 69 4.87 19.78 17.95
C ASP A 69 4.36 18.33 17.74
N GLU A 70 3.66 18.06 16.65
CA GLU A 70 3.06 16.74 16.37
C GLU A 70 4.09 15.73 15.82
N ALA A 71 5.29 16.19 15.44
CA ALA A 71 6.31 15.33 14.84
C ALA A 71 7.73 15.75 15.19
N LYS A 72 8.65 14.78 15.23
CA LYS A 72 10.09 15.06 15.21
C LYS A 72 10.52 15.30 13.75
N VAL A 73 11.06 16.48 13.48
CA VAL A 73 11.43 16.91 12.12
C VAL A 73 12.93 16.70 11.87
N PHE A 74 13.24 16.03 10.77
CA PHE A 74 14.57 15.73 10.29
C PHE A 74 14.76 16.24 8.86
N SER A 75 15.89 16.89 8.61
CA SER A 75 16.36 17.21 7.26
C SER A 75 17.78 16.66 7.16
N LYS A 76 18.00 15.75 6.20
CA LYS A 76 19.29 15.07 5.97
C LYS A 76 19.70 15.27 4.51
N CYS A 77 20.98 15.08 4.21
CA CYS A 77 21.46 15.08 2.85
C CYS A 77 22.29 13.83 2.57
N GLY A 78 22.11 13.22 1.40
CA GLY A 78 22.79 11.99 1.00
C GLY A 78 21.97 11.16 0.01
N ASP A 79 22.37 9.90 -0.17
CA ASP A 79 21.58 8.94 -0.95
C ASP A 79 20.22 8.72 -0.29
N PHE A 80 19.15 8.90 -1.08
CA PHE A 80 17.78 8.89 -0.60
C PHE A 80 17.44 7.59 0.14
N ILE A 81 17.68 6.44 -0.48
CA ILE A 81 17.27 5.14 0.08
C ILE A 81 18.13 4.75 1.25
N LYS A 82 19.44 4.95 1.17
CA LYS A 82 20.34 4.68 2.28
C LYS A 82 19.92 5.48 3.51
N THR A 83 19.66 6.77 3.35
CA THR A 83 19.24 7.67 4.44
C THR A 83 17.91 7.23 5.04
N VAL A 84 16.93 6.87 4.22
CA VAL A 84 15.62 6.38 4.68
C VAL A 84 15.75 5.06 5.44
N LYS A 85 16.53 4.10 4.93
CA LYS A 85 16.76 2.80 5.61
C LYS A 85 17.46 2.96 6.96
N GLU A 86 18.48 3.80 7.02
CA GLU A 86 19.18 4.12 8.26
C GLU A 86 18.22 4.73 9.28
N HIS A 87 17.42 5.72 8.86
CA HIS A 87 16.42 6.35 9.74
C HIS A 87 15.37 5.36 10.25
N ILE A 88 14.88 4.46 9.39
CA ILE A 88 13.92 3.40 9.77
C ILE A 88 14.51 2.49 10.85
N LYS A 89 15.76 2.05 10.65
CA LYS A 89 16.45 1.14 11.57
C LYS A 89 16.73 1.78 12.93
N GLU A 90 17.17 3.04 12.93
CA GLU A 90 17.53 3.78 14.14
C GLU A 90 16.31 4.13 15.01
N ASN A 91 15.16 4.39 14.39
CA ASN A 91 13.99 4.94 15.07
C ASN A 91 12.82 3.94 15.24
N ASN A 92 13.03 2.66 14.93
CA ASN A 92 12.03 1.59 15.06
C ASN A 92 10.71 1.90 14.33
N ILE A 93 10.81 2.42 13.10
CA ILE A 93 9.66 2.79 12.29
C ILE A 93 8.84 1.53 11.92
N SER A 94 7.50 1.64 11.96
CA SER A 94 6.56 0.57 11.55
C SER A 94 5.82 0.86 10.25
N LEU A 95 5.69 2.11 9.85
CA LEU A 95 4.95 2.56 8.66
C LEU A 95 5.67 3.72 8.00
N VAL A 96 5.74 3.73 6.68
CA VAL A 96 6.17 4.88 5.89
C VAL A 96 4.96 5.53 5.22
N ILE A 97 4.83 6.85 5.30
CA ILE A 97 3.80 7.64 4.63
C ILE A 97 4.46 8.54 3.59
N VAL A 98 3.92 8.52 2.37
CA VAL A 98 4.42 9.28 1.22
C VAL A 98 3.26 9.95 0.50
N GLY A 99 3.48 11.18 0.05
CA GLY A 99 2.54 11.87 -0.85
C GLY A 99 2.75 11.45 -2.30
N PHE A 100 1.65 11.30 -3.04
CA PHE A 100 1.66 11.09 -4.48
C PHE A 100 0.67 12.05 -5.14
N LYS A 101 1.19 13.04 -5.87
CA LYS A 101 0.39 13.97 -6.67
C LYS A 101 0.20 13.36 -8.07
N ARG A 102 -1.05 13.35 -8.56
CA ARG A 102 -1.47 12.73 -9.85
C ARG A 102 -1.00 13.52 -11.09
N GLU A 103 0.29 13.82 -11.21
CA GLU A 103 0.87 14.34 -12.46
C GLU A 103 1.12 13.21 -13.47
N ARG A 104 1.17 11.96 -12.98
CA ARG A 104 1.30 10.69 -13.71
C ARG A 104 0.53 9.61 -12.97
N THR A 105 0.38 8.42 -13.57
CA THR A 105 -0.20 7.28 -12.84
C THR A 105 0.77 6.78 -11.76
N LEU A 106 0.24 6.22 -10.67
CA LEU A 106 1.08 5.64 -9.62
C LEU A 106 1.91 4.47 -10.17
N PHE A 107 1.34 3.73 -11.11
CA PHE A 107 2.04 2.72 -11.89
C PHE A 107 3.28 3.31 -12.59
N GLU A 108 3.11 4.32 -13.43
CA GLU A 108 4.23 4.96 -14.15
C GLU A 108 5.33 5.40 -13.18
N ASP A 109 4.97 5.97 -12.02
CA ASP A 109 5.96 6.39 -11.04
C ASP A 109 6.73 5.22 -10.40
N ILE A 110 6.04 4.12 -10.10
CA ILE A 110 6.66 2.89 -9.57
C ILE A 110 7.61 2.26 -10.59
N PHE A 111 7.38 2.43 -11.89
CA PHE A 111 8.25 1.88 -12.94
C PHE A 111 9.35 2.82 -13.42
N ASN A 112 9.19 4.14 -13.25
CA ASN A 112 10.13 5.14 -13.72
C ASN A 112 11.35 5.35 -12.79
N GLY A 113 11.58 4.46 -11.82
CA GLY A 113 12.75 4.52 -10.93
C GLY A 113 12.74 5.72 -9.98
N SER A 114 11.58 6.24 -9.62
CA SER A 114 11.46 7.37 -8.70
C SER A 114 11.84 7.03 -7.25
N ASN A 115 11.83 8.04 -6.40
CA ASN A 115 11.97 7.86 -4.95
C ASN A 115 10.87 6.93 -4.39
N LEU A 116 9.63 7.07 -4.86
CA LEU A 116 8.52 6.21 -4.47
C LEU A 116 8.73 4.76 -4.90
N SER A 117 9.13 4.55 -6.18
CA SER A 117 9.53 3.23 -6.69
C SER A 117 10.59 2.59 -5.81
N SER A 118 11.63 3.36 -5.48
CA SER A 118 12.76 2.89 -4.71
C SER A 118 12.37 2.51 -3.28
N ILE A 119 11.44 3.25 -2.64
CA ILE A 119 10.91 2.90 -1.31
C ILE A 119 10.14 1.59 -1.38
N ILE A 120 9.12 1.51 -2.23
CA ILE A 120 8.27 0.31 -2.37
C ILE A 120 9.12 -0.92 -2.66
N ARG A 121 10.15 -0.78 -3.48
CA ARG A 121 11.04 -1.88 -3.85
C ARG A 121 12.14 -2.19 -2.85
N LYS A 122 12.49 -1.32 -1.91
CA LYS A 122 13.69 -1.54 -1.06
C LYS A 122 13.39 -1.52 0.43
N VAL A 123 12.21 -1.08 0.86
CA VAL A 123 11.82 -0.99 2.27
C VAL A 123 10.83 -2.11 2.61
N GLU A 124 11.15 -2.89 3.63
CA GLU A 124 10.33 -4.02 4.15
C GLU A 124 9.32 -3.55 5.21
N LEU A 125 8.76 -2.36 5.01
CA LEU A 125 7.68 -1.82 5.83
C LEU A 125 6.50 -1.45 4.92
N PRO A 126 5.27 -1.48 5.44
CA PRO A 126 4.13 -0.94 4.73
C PRO A 126 4.33 0.54 4.39
N VAL A 127 3.95 0.90 3.18
CA VAL A 127 4.04 2.22 2.61
C VAL A 127 2.64 2.72 2.29
N LEU A 128 2.14 3.68 3.07
CA LEU A 128 0.89 4.37 2.79
C LEU A 128 1.14 5.52 1.81
N VAL A 129 0.63 5.35 0.59
CA VAL A 129 0.65 6.33 -0.48
C VAL A 129 -0.61 7.18 -0.41
N VAL A 130 -0.47 8.42 0.05
CA VAL A 130 -1.54 9.41 0.08
C VAL A 130 -1.72 9.98 -1.33
N LYS A 131 -2.92 9.81 -1.89
CA LYS A 131 -3.28 10.19 -3.27
C LYS A 131 -4.44 11.18 -3.33
N THR A 132 -5.19 11.33 -2.25
CA THR A 132 -6.42 12.15 -2.21
C THR A 132 -6.39 13.15 -1.06
N GLU A 133 -7.34 14.09 -1.08
CA GLU A 133 -7.58 15.04 0.02
C GLU A 133 -8.67 14.55 0.98
N ASP A 134 -9.21 13.33 0.77
CA ASP A 134 -10.26 12.78 1.62
C ASP A 134 -9.79 12.61 3.07
N LYS A 135 -10.74 12.63 4.01
CA LYS A 135 -10.43 12.38 5.41
C LYS A 135 -9.75 11.00 5.56
N PRO A 136 -8.67 10.88 6.35
CA PRO A 136 -7.93 9.64 6.58
C PRO A 136 -8.68 8.65 7.50
N ILE A 137 -9.95 8.38 7.20
CA ILE A 137 -10.81 7.46 7.95
C ILE A 137 -10.92 6.20 7.11
N TYR A 138 -10.00 5.26 7.31
CA TYR A 138 -9.96 4.00 6.58
C TYR A 138 -10.87 2.96 7.24
N LYS A 139 -12.19 3.08 7.03
CA LYS A 139 -13.18 2.19 7.65
C LYS A 139 -13.36 0.91 6.84
N ASN A 140 -13.29 0.97 5.51
CA ASN A 140 -13.36 -0.20 4.65
C ASN A 140 -12.09 -0.32 3.82
N ILE A 141 -11.38 -1.43 4.03
CA ILE A 141 -10.10 -1.71 3.39
C ILE A 141 -10.30 -2.88 2.42
N LEU A 142 -10.04 -2.65 1.14
CA LEU A 142 -10.06 -3.69 0.12
C LEU A 142 -8.68 -4.34 0.04
N ILE A 143 -8.64 -5.68 0.16
CA ILE A 143 -7.42 -6.49 0.07
C ILE A 143 -7.63 -7.59 -0.97
N PRO A 144 -7.19 -7.39 -2.20
CA PRO A 144 -7.05 -8.50 -3.14
C PRO A 144 -5.99 -9.48 -2.64
N THR A 145 -6.24 -10.77 -2.83
CA THR A 145 -5.30 -11.81 -2.42
C THR A 145 -5.09 -12.86 -3.49
N ASP A 146 -3.82 -13.22 -3.65
CA ASP A 146 -3.34 -14.37 -4.41
C ASP A 146 -3.17 -15.63 -3.52
N LEU A 147 -3.66 -15.59 -2.28
CA LEU A 147 -3.55 -16.64 -1.25
C LEU A 147 -2.10 -16.98 -0.85
N SER A 148 -1.13 -16.13 -1.21
CA SER A 148 0.29 -16.32 -0.86
C SER A 148 0.57 -16.06 0.61
N LYS A 149 1.75 -16.50 1.06
CA LYS A 149 2.28 -16.14 2.40
C LYS A 149 2.44 -14.62 2.56
N ALA A 150 2.83 -13.92 1.50
CA ALA A 150 2.93 -12.47 1.49
C ALA A 150 1.54 -11.83 1.69
N SER A 151 0.52 -12.29 0.96
CA SER A 151 -0.87 -11.88 1.18
C SER A 151 -1.31 -12.09 2.64
N LYS A 152 -1.02 -13.27 3.21
CA LYS A 152 -1.36 -13.60 4.61
C LYS A 152 -0.76 -12.58 5.59
N LYS A 153 0.56 -12.39 5.54
CA LYS A 153 1.26 -11.42 6.41
C LYS A 153 0.75 -9.99 6.23
N ASN A 154 0.40 -9.60 5.00
CA ASN A 154 -0.16 -8.29 4.72
C ASN A 154 -1.53 -8.11 5.40
N ILE A 155 -2.42 -9.09 5.31
CA ILE A 155 -3.72 -9.04 5.99
C ILE A 155 -3.53 -8.98 7.51
N GLU A 156 -2.70 -9.85 8.08
CA GLU A 156 -2.44 -9.87 9.53
C GLU A 156 -1.92 -8.54 10.06
N TYR A 157 -0.95 -7.94 9.35
CA TYR A 157 -0.44 -6.63 9.69
C TYR A 157 -1.53 -5.56 9.65
N LEU A 158 -2.35 -5.53 8.59
CA LEU A 158 -3.40 -4.52 8.43
C LEU A 158 -4.49 -4.64 9.49
N THR A 159 -4.86 -5.85 9.90
CA THR A 159 -5.83 -6.04 10.99
C THR A 159 -5.31 -5.54 12.33
N THR A 160 -4.00 -5.58 12.55
CA THR A 160 -3.36 -5.00 13.74
C THR A 160 -3.28 -3.47 13.64
N MET A 161 -2.99 -2.94 12.45
CA MET A 161 -2.84 -1.51 12.21
C MET A 161 -4.18 -0.75 12.19
N PHE A 162 -5.24 -1.39 11.69
CA PHE A 162 -6.57 -0.82 11.53
C PHE A 162 -7.62 -1.68 12.25
N PRO A 163 -7.57 -1.80 13.60
CA PRO A 163 -8.39 -2.75 14.35
C PRO A 163 -9.90 -2.50 14.25
N GLU A 164 -10.30 -1.27 13.93
CA GLU A 164 -11.71 -0.88 13.77
C GLU A 164 -12.25 -1.05 12.35
N ALA A 165 -11.39 -1.41 11.38
CA ALA A 165 -11.76 -1.46 9.98
C ALA A 165 -12.53 -2.74 9.62
N ASN A 166 -13.31 -2.63 8.55
CA ASN A 166 -13.90 -3.73 7.81
C ASN A 166 -12.93 -4.12 6.70
N PHE A 167 -12.52 -5.39 6.69
CA PHE A 167 -11.58 -5.91 5.70
C PHE A 167 -12.33 -6.73 4.66
N HIS A 168 -12.27 -6.28 3.41
CA HIS A 168 -12.87 -6.93 2.26
C HIS A 168 -11.77 -7.69 1.52
N ILE A 169 -11.71 -9.00 1.72
CA ILE A 169 -10.71 -9.88 1.12
C ILE A 169 -11.30 -10.50 -0.14
N GLU A 170 -10.65 -10.24 -1.28
CA GLU A 170 -11.13 -10.70 -2.57
C GLU A 170 -10.11 -11.60 -3.24
N HIS A 171 -10.52 -12.83 -3.55
CA HIS A 171 -9.72 -13.76 -4.34
C HIS A 171 -10.26 -13.86 -5.76
N TYR A 172 -9.39 -13.59 -6.73
CA TYR A 172 -9.74 -13.58 -8.13
C TYR A 172 -9.28 -14.86 -8.82
N TYR A 173 -10.23 -15.60 -9.38
CA TYR A 173 -9.93 -16.83 -10.13
C TYR A 173 -10.15 -16.58 -11.62
N LYS A 174 -9.27 -17.16 -12.45
CA LYS A 174 -9.39 -17.08 -13.90
C LYS A 174 -10.05 -18.34 -14.43
N ALA A 175 -11.30 -18.23 -14.86
CA ALA A 175 -11.96 -19.25 -15.66
C ALA A 175 -11.59 -19.01 -17.14
N PHE A 176 -10.37 -19.37 -17.53
CA PHE A 176 -9.76 -19.08 -18.85
C PHE A 176 -10.46 -19.70 -20.08
N PHE A 177 -11.64 -20.30 -19.92
CA PHE A 177 -11.99 -21.43 -20.75
C PHE A 177 -13.44 -21.51 -21.22
N GLU A 178 -14.38 -20.63 -20.86
CA GLU A 178 -15.74 -20.73 -21.44
C GLU A 178 -15.71 -20.70 -22.97
N ASP A 179 -14.98 -19.75 -23.56
CA ASP A 179 -14.87 -19.64 -25.02
C ASP A 179 -14.04 -20.76 -25.66
N ARG A 180 -13.05 -21.31 -24.95
CA ARG A 180 -12.21 -22.42 -25.46
C ARG A 180 -12.87 -23.79 -25.30
N VAL A 181 -13.64 -24.00 -24.25
CA VAL A 181 -14.40 -25.23 -23.98
C VAL A 181 -15.44 -25.41 -25.09
N LYS A 182 -16.13 -24.33 -25.48
CA LYS A 182 -16.98 -24.34 -26.68
C LYS A 182 -16.19 -24.63 -27.96
N LEU A 183 -14.97 -24.08 -28.10
CA LEU A 183 -14.09 -24.35 -29.24
C LEU A 183 -13.63 -25.82 -29.33
N TYR A 184 -13.57 -26.52 -28.20
CA TYR A 184 -13.23 -27.95 -28.11
C TYR A 184 -14.45 -28.88 -28.27
N GLY A 185 -15.65 -28.33 -28.54
CA GLY A 185 -16.85 -29.10 -28.87
C GLY A 185 -17.72 -29.49 -27.67
N PHE A 186 -17.43 -28.96 -26.48
CA PHE A 186 -18.29 -29.13 -25.32
C PHE A 186 -19.54 -28.25 -25.42
N ASN A 187 -20.65 -28.74 -24.87
CA ASN A 187 -21.93 -28.03 -24.88
C ASN A 187 -22.00 -26.96 -23.76
N ASP A 188 -23.07 -26.17 -23.75
CA ASP A 188 -23.24 -25.09 -22.78
C ASP A 188 -23.31 -25.62 -21.33
N GLU A 189 -23.95 -26.76 -21.07
CA GLU A 189 -24.06 -27.35 -19.73
C GLU A 189 -22.69 -27.79 -19.19
N GLU A 190 -21.89 -28.47 -20.02
CA GLU A 190 -20.52 -28.89 -19.69
C GLU A 190 -19.59 -27.69 -19.43
N ALA A 191 -19.77 -26.59 -20.16
CA ALA A 191 -19.03 -25.36 -19.93
C ALA A 191 -19.41 -24.69 -18.60
N HIS A 192 -20.70 -24.71 -18.22
CA HIS A 192 -21.15 -24.18 -16.93
C HIS A 192 -20.64 -25.02 -15.77
N ASP A 193 -20.76 -26.35 -15.84
CA ASP A 193 -20.24 -27.27 -14.81
C ASP A 193 -18.73 -27.07 -14.58
N PHE A 194 -17.98 -26.83 -15.65
CA PHE A 194 -16.55 -26.53 -15.57
C PHE A 194 -16.28 -25.22 -14.83
N VAL A 195 -17.07 -24.17 -15.07
CA VAL A 195 -16.92 -22.86 -14.40
C VAL A 195 -17.29 -22.96 -12.93
N ASP A 196 -18.39 -23.64 -12.62
CA ASP A 196 -18.85 -23.90 -11.25
C ASP A 196 -17.81 -24.68 -10.45
N PHE A 197 -17.13 -25.64 -11.08
CA PHE A 197 -16.02 -26.37 -10.47
C PHE A 197 -14.89 -25.43 -10.02
N TYR A 198 -14.42 -24.52 -10.89
CA TYR A 198 -13.36 -23.56 -10.52
C TYR A 198 -13.82 -22.55 -9.47
N GLU A 199 -15.08 -22.13 -9.50
CA GLU A 199 -15.62 -21.26 -8.46
C GLU A 199 -15.62 -21.96 -7.10
N GLN A 200 -16.08 -23.21 -7.03
CA GLN A 200 -16.07 -23.99 -5.80
C GLN A 200 -14.65 -24.24 -5.28
N GLU A 201 -13.70 -24.53 -6.17
CA GLU A 201 -12.28 -24.68 -5.82
C GLU A 201 -11.72 -23.37 -5.22
N ALA A 202 -11.94 -22.24 -5.89
CA ALA A 202 -11.52 -20.93 -5.41
C ALA A 202 -12.16 -20.56 -4.06
N GLN A 203 -13.44 -20.89 -3.84
CA GLN A 203 -14.13 -20.65 -2.57
C GLN A 203 -13.54 -21.50 -1.45
N LYS A 204 -13.23 -22.77 -1.74
CA LYS A 204 -12.59 -23.67 -0.78
C LYS A 204 -11.19 -23.19 -0.41
N ASP A 205 -10.39 -22.78 -1.39
CA ASP A 205 -9.03 -22.30 -1.16
C ASP A 205 -9.01 -20.99 -0.38
N LEU A 206 -9.88 -20.03 -0.71
CA LEU A 206 -10.06 -18.82 0.07
C LEU A 206 -10.52 -19.13 1.50
N GLY A 207 -11.45 -20.08 1.67
CA GLY A 207 -11.91 -20.52 2.99
C GLY A 207 -10.79 -21.12 3.85
N ASN A 208 -9.91 -21.93 3.25
CA ASN A 208 -8.73 -22.48 3.93
C ASN A 208 -7.70 -21.40 4.27
N PHE A 209 -7.45 -20.48 3.35
CA PHE A 209 -6.55 -19.36 3.54
C PHE A 209 -7.02 -18.46 4.69
N VAL A 210 -8.31 -18.10 4.74
CA VAL A 210 -8.89 -17.26 5.81
C VAL A 210 -8.78 -17.95 7.17
N LYS A 211 -9.00 -19.27 7.24
CA LYS A 211 -8.80 -20.04 8.48
C LYS A 211 -7.35 -20.07 8.93
N SER A 212 -6.40 -19.87 8.02
CA SER A 212 -4.97 -19.84 8.33
C SER A 212 -4.49 -18.48 8.86
N LEU A 213 -5.31 -17.42 8.78
CA LEU A 213 -4.97 -16.07 9.22
C LEU A 213 -4.90 -15.97 10.76
N GLU A 214 -3.83 -15.37 11.26
CA GLU A 214 -3.62 -15.09 12.68
C GLU A 214 -4.03 -13.66 13.00
N ILE A 215 -5.33 -13.43 13.11
CA ILE A 215 -5.94 -12.10 13.29
C ILE A 215 -6.75 -11.99 14.59
N PRO A 216 -6.96 -10.77 15.12
CA PRO A 216 -7.83 -10.54 16.28
C PRO A 216 -9.24 -11.09 16.04
N LYS A 217 -9.86 -11.68 17.08
CA LYS A 217 -11.17 -12.35 16.96
C LYS A 217 -12.31 -11.39 16.59
N GLU A 218 -12.16 -10.12 16.94
CA GLU A 218 -13.15 -9.07 16.71
C GLU A 218 -13.05 -8.47 15.29
N THR A 219 -12.09 -8.92 14.48
CA THR A 219 -11.86 -8.42 13.12
C THR A 219 -13.08 -8.69 12.23
N LYS A 220 -13.59 -7.65 11.58
CA LYS A 220 -14.70 -7.75 10.63
C LYS A 220 -14.17 -8.11 9.24
N LEU A 221 -14.23 -9.40 8.91
CA LEU A 221 -13.85 -9.92 7.61
C LEU A 221 -15.07 -10.13 6.69
N PHE A 222 -14.95 -9.67 5.46
CA PHE A 222 -15.85 -9.95 4.36
C PHE A 222 -15.04 -10.62 3.25
N VAL A 223 -15.37 -11.85 2.90
CA VAL A 223 -14.58 -12.66 1.97
C VAL A 223 -15.41 -12.96 0.73
N LYS A 224 -14.83 -12.77 -0.46
CA LYS A 224 -15.52 -13.02 -1.72
C LYS A 224 -14.57 -13.58 -2.77
N THR A 225 -15.01 -14.59 -3.50
CA THR A 225 -14.39 -15.02 -4.76
C THR A 225 -15.01 -14.26 -5.92
N LYS A 226 -14.18 -13.83 -6.87
CA LYS A 226 -14.63 -13.14 -8.08
C LYS A 226 -14.01 -13.77 -9.32
N LYS A 227 -14.83 -14.02 -10.33
CA LYS A 227 -14.35 -14.42 -11.65
C LYS A 227 -13.61 -13.23 -12.26
N TYR A 228 -12.42 -13.48 -12.80
CA TYR A 228 -11.71 -12.49 -13.59
C TYR A 228 -12.38 -12.34 -14.96
N ILE A 229 -12.99 -11.19 -15.24
CA ILE A 229 -13.70 -10.90 -16.51
C ILE A 229 -12.94 -9.81 -17.28
N ASP A 230 -13.17 -8.53 -16.97
CA ASP A 230 -12.39 -7.41 -17.50
C ASP A 230 -12.02 -6.43 -16.38
N ILE A 231 -10.87 -5.79 -16.53
CA ILE A 231 -10.22 -5.01 -15.48
C ILE A 231 -11.06 -3.80 -15.06
N LYS A 232 -11.69 -3.10 -16.02
CA LYS A 232 -12.45 -1.88 -15.70
C LYS A 232 -13.71 -2.24 -14.96
N SER A 233 -14.46 -3.24 -15.44
CA SER A 233 -15.62 -3.73 -14.70
C SER A 233 -15.23 -4.31 -13.35
N MET A 234 -14.08 -4.96 -13.20
CA MET A 234 -13.64 -5.47 -11.89
C MET A 234 -13.23 -4.36 -10.92
N VAL A 235 -12.47 -3.36 -11.38
CA VAL A 235 -12.14 -2.19 -10.56
C VAL A 235 -13.42 -1.43 -10.24
N ASP A 236 -14.28 -1.18 -11.22
CA ASP A 236 -15.55 -0.49 -11.03
C ASP A 236 -16.51 -1.29 -10.15
N GLU A 237 -16.57 -2.63 -10.21
CA GLU A 237 -17.42 -3.49 -9.36
C GLU A 237 -16.86 -3.63 -7.93
N SER A 238 -15.54 -3.70 -7.79
CA SER A 238 -14.87 -3.72 -6.48
C SER A 238 -14.87 -2.33 -5.83
N ILE A 239 -14.86 -1.27 -6.62
CA ILE A 239 -14.97 0.14 -6.20
C ILE A 239 -16.44 0.63 -6.23
N GLU A 240 -17.39 -0.12 -6.80
CA GLU A 240 -18.84 0.18 -6.81
C GLU A 240 -19.44 0.11 -5.41
N TYR A 241 -18.73 -0.55 -4.49
CA TYR A 241 -18.80 -0.19 -3.09
C TYR A 241 -18.24 1.23 -2.93
N LYS A 242 -19.10 2.24 -3.07
CA LYS A 242 -18.91 3.66 -2.67
C LYS A 242 -18.41 3.86 -1.23
N THR A 243 -18.08 2.78 -0.53
CA THR A 243 -17.64 2.66 0.85
C THR A 243 -16.15 2.31 1.00
N ILE A 244 -15.40 1.92 -0.04
CA ILE A 244 -13.95 1.64 0.12
C ILE A 244 -13.17 2.94 0.35
N ASP A 245 -12.38 2.94 1.42
CA ASP A 245 -11.61 4.09 1.89
C ASP A 245 -10.11 3.95 1.62
N LEU A 246 -9.61 2.70 1.63
CA LEU A 246 -8.21 2.36 1.44
C LEU A 246 -8.09 1.08 0.61
N LEU A 247 -7.16 1.08 -0.33
CA LEU A 247 -6.76 -0.12 -1.04
C LEU A 247 -5.46 -0.67 -0.43
N SER A 248 -5.38 -1.98 -0.22
CA SER A 248 -4.15 -2.66 0.15
C SER A 248 -3.60 -3.50 -1.00
N LEU A 249 -2.27 -3.55 -1.09
CA LEU A 249 -1.56 -4.44 -2.01
C LEU A 249 -0.34 -5.07 -1.33
N SER A 250 -0.19 -6.38 -1.51
CA SER A 250 1.05 -7.07 -1.24
C SER A 250 1.90 -7.13 -2.51
N VAL A 251 3.19 -6.85 -2.36
CA VAL A 251 4.18 -6.94 -3.43
C VAL A 251 5.20 -8.01 -3.05
N GLY A 252 5.17 -9.14 -3.74
CA GLY A 252 6.19 -10.18 -3.63
C GLY A 252 7.38 -9.90 -4.56
N THR A 253 8.04 -10.96 -5.02
CA THR A 253 9.17 -10.89 -5.99
C THR A 253 8.73 -10.35 -7.37
N SER A 254 7.46 -10.49 -7.70
CA SER A 254 6.80 -9.83 -8.83
C SER A 254 5.48 -9.21 -8.37
N LEU A 255 5.15 -8.01 -8.85
CA LEU A 255 3.79 -7.48 -8.71
C LEU A 255 2.90 -8.22 -9.72
N SER A 256 1.78 -8.77 -9.27
CA SER A 256 0.81 -9.37 -10.17
C SER A 256 0.22 -8.29 -11.11
N ILE A 257 -0.12 -8.69 -12.34
CA ILE A 257 -0.80 -7.81 -13.32
C ILE A 257 -2.05 -7.17 -12.70
N PHE A 258 -2.82 -7.95 -11.93
CA PHE A 258 -4.00 -7.46 -11.23
C PHE A 258 -3.70 -6.36 -10.20
N SER A 259 -2.62 -6.51 -9.42
CA SER A 259 -2.20 -5.48 -8.46
C SER A 259 -1.83 -4.17 -9.15
N PHE A 260 -1.24 -4.23 -10.36
CA PHE A 260 -0.92 -3.05 -11.15
C PHE A 260 -2.15 -2.35 -11.68
N ASP A 261 -3.09 -3.10 -12.23
CA ASP A 261 -4.32 -2.56 -12.81
C ASP A 261 -5.13 -1.81 -11.75
N LEU A 262 -5.18 -2.36 -10.52
CA LEU A 262 -5.86 -1.74 -9.39
C LEU A 262 -5.14 -0.46 -8.92
N LEU A 263 -3.80 -0.41 -8.98
CA LEU A 263 -3.02 0.80 -8.69
C LEU A 263 -3.30 1.92 -9.68
N GLU A 264 -3.39 1.57 -10.96
CA GLU A 264 -3.58 2.49 -12.07
C GLU A 264 -4.94 3.17 -12.01
N HIS A 265 -6.00 2.40 -11.73
CA HIS A 265 -7.37 2.89 -11.77
C HIS A 265 -7.93 3.33 -10.40
N SER A 266 -7.27 2.97 -9.29
CA SER A 266 -7.75 3.37 -7.96
C SER A 266 -7.70 4.88 -7.75
N THR A 267 -8.83 5.45 -7.35
CA THR A 267 -8.94 6.85 -6.93
C THR A 267 -8.70 7.06 -5.44
N LYS A 268 -8.39 6.00 -4.68
CA LYS A 268 -8.21 6.02 -3.23
C LYS A 268 -6.73 6.07 -2.85
N ASP A 269 -6.46 6.39 -1.58
CA ASP A 269 -5.15 6.13 -0.97
C ASP A 269 -4.84 4.63 -1.07
N VAL A 270 -3.56 4.28 -1.10
CA VAL A 270 -3.12 2.88 -1.23
C VAL A 270 -2.06 2.58 -0.19
N ILE A 271 -2.19 1.45 0.51
CA ILE A 271 -1.13 0.89 1.33
C ILE A 271 -0.47 -0.28 0.61
N ILE A 272 0.84 -0.24 0.49
CA ILE A 272 1.64 -1.23 -0.25
C ILE A 272 2.60 -1.86 0.73
N TYR A 273 2.57 -3.19 0.85
CA TYR A 273 3.51 -3.93 1.68
C TYR A 273 4.36 -4.86 0.82
N ARG A 274 5.65 -4.54 0.71
CA ARG A 274 6.64 -5.46 0.15
C ARG A 274 7.01 -6.49 1.21
N ILE A 275 6.83 -7.76 0.86
CA ILE A 275 7.23 -8.89 1.70
C ILE A 275 8.14 -9.77 0.85
N ASP A 276 9.38 -9.93 1.28
CA ASP A 276 10.31 -10.84 0.62
C ASP A 276 9.92 -12.29 0.94
N GLU A 277 9.67 -13.11 -0.08
CA GLU A 277 9.25 -14.50 0.12
C GLU A 277 10.39 -15.38 0.65
N ASP A 278 11.63 -15.01 0.35
CA ASP A 278 12.84 -15.70 0.81
C ASP A 278 13.07 -15.56 2.33
N GLU A 279 12.48 -14.54 2.97
CA GLU A 279 12.50 -14.35 4.43
C GLU A 279 11.34 -15.06 5.16
N ILE A 280 10.52 -15.84 4.44
CA ILE A 280 9.38 -16.61 5.00
C ILE A 280 9.67 -18.13 5.05
N ALA A 281 10.97 -18.48 5.02
CA ALA A 281 11.47 -19.85 5.20
C ALA A 281 11.57 -20.24 6.67
#